data_AF-A0A497Q6G5-F1
#
_entry.id   AF-A0A497Q6G5-F1
#
_cell.length_a   1.000
_cell.length_b   1.000
_cell.length_c   1.000
_cell.angle_alpha   90.00
_cell.angle_beta   90.00
_cell.angle_gamma   90.00
#
_symmetry.space_group_name_H-M   'P 1'
#
loop_
_entity.id
_entity.type
_entity.pdbx_description
1 polymer ?
#
loop_
_entity_poly.entity_id
_entity_poly.type
_entity_poly.pdbx_seq_one_letter_code
_entity_poly.pdbx_strand_id
1 'polypeptide(L)'
;MLDLDVTFAKMTNPRMSAGLLVLHALLDEIRGDPLEPKKVREKVDMMSSSRRFSKQSITNAARRLKDAGMIERTENKYSVKYGYLLSVLLDTVINLNERVSELEDEVAILKAA
;
A
#
# COMPACT_ATOMS: atom_id res chain seq x y z
N MET A 1 -2.12 21.12 6.71
CA MET A 1 -2.47 20.71 5.33
C MET A 1 -1.48 21.27 4.32
N LEU A 2 -1.23 22.59 4.30
CA LEU A 2 -0.23 23.25 3.43
C LEU A 2 1.22 22.71 3.50
N ASP A 3 1.60 21.97 4.54
CA ASP A 3 2.97 21.47 4.73
C ASP A 3 3.19 20.07 4.12
N LEU A 4 2.12 19.29 3.93
CA LEU A 4 2.22 17.95 3.36
C LEU A 4 2.44 18.02 1.85
N ASP A 5 1.66 18.85 1.14
CA ASP A 5 1.73 18.99 -0.31
C ASP A 5 3.10 19.51 -0.77
N VAL A 6 3.66 20.48 -0.03
CA VAL A 6 5.02 20.99 -0.26
C VAL A 6 6.07 19.91 0.02
N THR A 7 5.86 19.07 1.02
CA THR A 7 6.76 17.95 1.34
C THR A 7 6.70 16.86 0.26
N PHE A 8 5.51 16.50 -0.22
CA PHE A 8 5.32 15.55 -1.32
C PHE A 8 5.93 16.05 -2.62
N ALA A 9 5.70 17.31 -3.00
CA ALA A 9 6.33 17.93 -4.18
C ALA A 9 7.86 17.98 -4.09
N LYS A 10 8.42 18.03 -2.87
CA LYS A 10 9.88 17.91 -2.65
C LYS A 10 10.35 16.46 -2.74
N MET A 11 9.54 15.48 -2.34
CA MET A 11 9.89 14.05 -2.44
C MET A 11 9.88 13.54 -3.87
N THR A 12 9.07 14.10 -4.76
CA THR A 12 9.07 13.79 -6.21
C THR A 12 10.23 14.44 -6.96
N ASN A 13 11.03 15.29 -6.31
CA ASN A 13 12.23 15.85 -6.92
C ASN A 13 13.28 14.74 -7.15
N PRO A 14 13.86 14.59 -8.35
CA PRO A 14 14.88 13.57 -8.64
C PRO A 14 16.09 13.59 -7.68
N ARG A 15 16.39 14.77 -7.11
CA ARG A 15 17.49 14.97 -6.15
C ARG A 15 17.20 14.42 -4.75
N MET A 16 15.95 14.05 -4.46
CA MET A 16 15.48 13.50 -3.18
C MET A 16 15.22 11.99 -3.22
N SER A 17 15.62 11.31 -4.29
CA SER A 17 15.58 9.83 -4.40
C SER A 17 16.17 9.11 -3.18
N ALA A 18 17.23 9.65 -2.59
CA ALA A 18 17.81 9.14 -1.34
C ALA A 18 16.83 9.23 -0.15
N GLY A 19 16.05 10.30 -0.04
CA GLY A 19 15.06 10.47 1.03
C GLY A 19 13.91 9.48 0.93
N LEU A 20 13.42 9.24 -0.30
CA LEU A 20 12.39 8.22 -0.56
C LEU A 20 12.92 6.81 -0.25
N LEU A 21 14.15 6.49 -0.66
CA LEU A 21 14.80 5.22 -0.33
C LEU A 21 14.97 5.01 1.18
N VAL A 22 15.37 6.06 1.92
CA VAL A 22 15.44 6.00 3.39
C VAL A 22 14.07 5.74 4.00
N LEU A 23 13.02 6.40 3.51
CA LEU A 23 11.67 6.18 4.00
C LEU A 23 11.20 4.73 3.73
N HIS A 24 11.43 4.19 2.53
CA HIS A 24 11.13 2.79 2.23
C HIS A 24 11.89 1.82 3.14
N ALA A 25 13.18 2.07 3.39
CA ALA A 25 13.99 1.24 4.28
C ALA A 25 13.43 1.23 5.71
N LEU A 26 13.01 2.40 6.23
CA LEU A 26 12.41 2.50 7.56
C LEU A 26 11.02 1.86 7.62
N LEU A 27 10.23 1.99 6.56
CA LEU A 27 8.92 1.36 6.46
C LEU A 27 9.03 -0.16 6.44
N ASP A 28 10.05 -0.75 5.80
CA ASP A 28 10.16 -2.21 5.68
C ASP A 28 10.26 -2.94 7.03
N GLU A 29 10.57 -2.27 8.14
CA GLU A 29 10.54 -2.94 9.46
C GLU A 29 9.13 -2.99 10.08
N ILE A 30 8.16 -2.24 9.54
CA ILE A 30 6.83 -2.12 10.13
C ILE A 30 5.96 -3.31 9.73
N ARG A 31 5.56 -4.08 10.74
CA ARG A 31 4.68 -5.26 10.62
C ARG A 31 3.50 -5.15 11.57
N GLY A 32 2.39 -5.77 11.19
CA GLY A 32 1.23 -5.90 12.05
C GLY A 32 1.31 -7.11 12.98
N ASP A 33 0.51 -7.07 14.03
CA ASP A 33 0.47 -8.15 15.02
C ASP A 33 0.13 -9.50 14.37
N PRO A 34 0.89 -10.56 14.68
CA PRO A 34 0.68 -11.87 14.08
C PRO A 34 -0.64 -12.47 14.55
N LEU A 35 -1.46 -12.90 13.59
CA LEU A 35 -2.79 -13.44 13.79
C LEU A 35 -2.88 -14.91 13.39
N GLU A 36 -3.42 -15.72 14.29
CA GLU A 36 -3.70 -17.12 14.02
C GLU A 36 -4.70 -17.29 12.85
N PRO A 37 -4.53 -18.28 11.97
CA PRO A 37 -5.47 -18.55 10.88
C PRO A 37 -6.91 -18.72 11.33
N LYS A 38 -7.13 -19.26 12.55
CA LYS A 38 -8.47 -19.38 13.13
C LYS A 38 -9.10 -18.02 13.40
N LYS A 39 -8.36 -17.10 14.02
CA LYS A 39 -8.82 -15.73 14.30
C LYS A 39 -9.08 -14.94 13.03
N VAL A 40 -8.25 -15.13 11.99
CA VAL A 40 -8.48 -14.49 10.69
C VAL A 40 -9.81 -14.95 10.08
N ARG A 41 -10.11 -16.26 10.13
CA ARG A 41 -11.39 -16.78 9.63
C ARG A 41 -12.58 -16.22 10.38
N GLU A 42 -12.52 -16.22 11.71
CA GLU A 42 -13.58 -15.65 12.56
C GLU A 42 -13.83 -14.17 12.20
N LYS A 43 -12.77 -13.38 12.01
CA LYS A 43 -12.89 -11.98 11.57
C LYS A 43 -13.50 -11.83 10.18
N VAL A 44 -13.07 -12.65 9.22
CA VAL A 44 -13.63 -12.63 7.85
C VAL A 44 -15.11 -12.99 7.85
N ASP A 45 -15.50 -14.01 8.62
CA ASP A 45 -16.91 -14.42 8.73
C ASP A 45 -17.77 -13.34 9.41
N MET A 46 -17.24 -12.61 10.40
CA MET A 46 -17.94 -11.47 11.02
C MET A 46 -18.10 -10.28 10.07
N MET A 47 -17.13 -10.05 9.18
CA MET A 47 -17.17 -8.95 8.21
C MET A 47 -18.11 -9.24 7.03
N SER A 48 -18.41 -10.51 6.75
CA SER A 48 -19.30 -10.90 5.66
C SER A 48 -20.69 -11.25 6.18
N SER A 49 -21.59 -10.27 6.19
CA SER A 49 -22.99 -10.45 6.57
C SER A 49 -23.80 -11.29 5.59
N SER A 50 -23.33 -11.42 4.34
CA SER A 50 -24.08 -12.02 3.23
C SER A 50 -23.63 -13.43 2.85
N ARG A 51 -22.41 -13.86 3.20
CA ARG A 51 -21.86 -15.15 2.78
C ARG A 51 -20.75 -15.64 3.70
N ARG A 52 -20.81 -16.91 4.09
CA ARG A 52 -19.66 -17.58 4.73
C ARG A 52 -18.65 -18.05 3.69
N PHE A 53 -17.37 -17.81 3.95
CA PHE A 53 -16.29 -18.28 3.10
C PHE A 53 -15.77 -19.63 3.60
N SER A 54 -15.45 -20.54 2.68
CA SER A 54 -14.84 -21.81 3.08
C SER A 54 -13.43 -21.59 3.63
N LYS A 55 -12.96 -22.49 4.52
CA LYS A 55 -11.57 -22.48 5.02
C LYS A 55 -10.56 -22.44 3.88
N GLN A 56 -10.82 -23.18 2.80
CA GLN A 56 -9.93 -23.25 1.65
C GLN A 56 -9.93 -21.95 0.84
N SER A 57 -11.08 -21.31 0.68
CA SER A 57 -11.20 -19.99 0.04
C SER A 57 -10.36 -18.94 0.78
N ILE A 58 -10.46 -18.88 2.12
CA ILE A 58 -9.69 -17.94 2.94
C ILE A 58 -8.19 -18.26 2.89
N THR A 59 -7.83 -19.55 2.92
CA THR A 59 -6.43 -19.99 2.82
C THR A 59 -5.81 -19.61 1.47
N ASN A 60 -6.56 -19.79 0.38
CA ASN A 60 -6.12 -19.42 -0.97
C ASN A 60 -5.99 -17.90 -1.12
N ALA A 61 -6.91 -17.12 -0.55
CA ALA A 61 -6.81 -15.66 -0.52
C ALA A 61 -5.57 -15.21 0.25
N ALA A 62 -5.34 -15.75 1.46
CA ALA A 62 -4.14 -15.46 2.24
C ALA A 62 -2.85 -15.85 1.50
N ARG A 63 -2.86 -16.96 0.74
CA ARG A 63 -1.72 -17.34 -0.11
C ARG A 63 -1.43 -16.28 -1.18
N ARG A 64 -2.45 -15.84 -1.92
CA ARG A 64 -2.29 -14.79 -2.94
C ARG A 64 -1.78 -13.48 -2.34
N LEU A 65 -2.28 -13.09 -1.16
CA LEU A 65 -1.80 -11.90 -0.46
C LEU A 65 -0.34 -12.04 -0.02
N LYS A 66 0.08 -13.25 0.37
CA LYS A 66 1.48 -13.55 0.69
C LYS A 66 2.36 -13.47 -0.56
N ASP A 67 1.92 -14.08 -1.66
CA ASP A 67 2.64 -14.10 -2.93
C ASP A 67 2.76 -12.67 -3.50
N ALA A 68 1.78 -11.81 -3.23
CA ALA A 68 1.82 -10.37 -3.54
C ALA A 68 2.63 -9.54 -2.53
N GLY A 69 3.26 -10.14 -1.52
CA GLY A 69 4.07 -9.43 -0.52
C GLY A 69 3.28 -8.57 0.47
N MET A 70 1.94 -8.64 0.49
CA MET A 70 1.10 -7.82 1.37
C MET A 70 1.03 -8.37 2.80
N ILE A 71 1.15 -9.68 2.94
CA ILE A 71 1.24 -10.36 4.23
C ILE A 71 2.43 -11.30 4.23
N GLU A 72 2.90 -11.66 5.41
CA GLU A 72 3.87 -12.73 5.59
C GLU A 72 3.27 -13.83 6.48
N ARG A 73 3.97 -14.97 6.54
CA ARG A 73 3.55 -16.09 7.37
C ARG A 73 4.73 -16.64 8.14
N THR A 74 4.76 -16.36 9.44
CA THR A 74 5.82 -16.76 10.37
C THR A 74 5.17 -17.60 11.47
N GLU A 75 5.75 -18.76 11.79
CA GLU A 75 5.22 -19.67 12.84
C GLU A 75 3.71 -19.97 12.68
N ASN A 76 3.27 -20.22 11.45
CA ASN A 76 1.86 -20.43 11.08
C ASN A 76 0.87 -19.26 11.27
N LYS A 77 1.30 -18.11 11.79
CA LYS A 77 0.50 -16.90 11.93
C LYS A 77 0.65 -15.98 10.72
N TYR A 78 -0.36 -15.15 10.46
CA TYR A 78 -0.35 -14.12 9.43
C TYR A 78 -0.06 -12.76 10.03
N SER A 79 0.90 -12.02 9.49
CA SER A 79 1.15 -10.61 9.80
C SER A 79 1.05 -9.78 8.54
N VAL A 80 0.51 -8.57 8.65
CA VAL A 80 0.44 -7.63 7.52
C VAL A 80 1.78 -6.93 7.40
N LYS A 81 2.30 -6.80 6.18
CA LYS A 81 3.48 -5.99 5.90
C LYS A 81 3.07 -4.52 5.71
N TYR A 82 2.76 -3.82 6.81
CA TYR A 82 2.27 -2.43 6.75
C TYR A 82 3.23 -1.52 6.00
N GLY A 83 4.54 -1.67 6.22
CA GLY A 83 5.56 -0.93 5.49
C GLY A 83 5.47 -1.06 3.98
N TYR A 84 5.29 -2.29 3.50
CA TYR A 84 5.13 -2.57 2.08
C TYR A 84 3.85 -1.93 1.52
N LEU A 85 2.72 -2.07 2.23
CA LEU A 85 1.47 -1.45 1.79
C LEU A 85 1.56 0.08 1.74
N LEU A 86 2.17 0.69 2.75
CA LEU A 86 2.40 2.15 2.79
C LEU A 86 3.34 2.59 1.66
N SER A 87 4.39 1.83 1.38
CA SER A 87 5.30 2.09 0.26
C SER A 87 4.57 2.06 -1.09
N VAL A 88 3.75 1.03 -1.34
CA VAL A 88 2.95 0.92 -2.57
C VAL A 88 1.98 2.09 -2.71
N LEU A 89 1.32 2.49 -1.63
CA LEU A 89 0.41 3.64 -1.64
C LEU A 89 1.17 4.94 -1.91
N LEU A 90 2.33 5.13 -1.30
CA LEU A 90 3.20 6.29 -1.51
C LEU A 90 3.60 6.40 -2.99
N ASP A 91 4.10 5.32 -3.57
CA ASP A 91 4.52 5.28 -4.98
C ASP A 91 3.33 5.56 -5.92
N THR A 92 2.16 4.98 -5.60
CA THR A 92 0.94 5.19 -6.40
C THR A 92 0.51 6.65 -6.37
N VAL A 93 0.58 7.31 -5.21
CA VAL A 93 0.22 8.72 -5.05
C VAL A 93 1.20 9.62 -5.79
N ILE A 94 2.52 9.34 -5.70
CA ILE A 94 3.55 10.07 -6.43
C ILE A 94 3.30 9.98 -7.95
N ASN A 95 3.12 8.77 -8.47
CA ASN A 95 2.84 8.53 -9.89
C ASN A 95 1.55 9.23 -10.35
N LEU A 96 0.52 9.24 -9.51
CA LEU A 96 -0.72 9.94 -9.83
C LEU A 96 -0.52 11.45 -9.91
N ASN A 97 0.26 12.03 -9.00
CA ASN A 97 0.56 13.45 -9.00
C ASN A 97 1.36 13.88 -10.24
N GLU A 98 2.31 13.06 -10.68
CA GLU A 98 3.06 13.28 -11.92
C GLU A 98 2.13 13.28 -13.13
N ARG A 99 1.26 12.26 -13.26
CA ARG A 99 0.28 12.17 -14.35
C ARG A 99 -0.70 13.34 -14.37
N VAL A 100 -1.12 13.83 -13.20
CA VAL A 100 -1.99 15.01 -13.10
C VAL A 100 -1.23 16.26 -13.56
N SER A 101 0.02 16.44 -13.14
CA SER A 101 0.84 17.58 -13.55
C SER A 101 1.05 17.61 -15.06
N GLU A 102 1.34 16.46 -15.68
CA GLU A 102 1.45 16.33 -17.15
C GLU A 102 0.15 16.73 -17.86
N LEU A 103 -1.00 16.28 -17.36
CA LEU A 103 -2.31 16.64 -17.90
C LEU A 103 -2.63 18.13 -17.74
N GLU A 104 -2.24 18.74 -16.62
CA GLU A 104 -2.42 20.17 -16.38
C GLU A 104 -1.60 21.01 -17.38
N ASP A 105 -0.36 20.59 -17.65
CA ASP A 105 0.51 21.21 -18.66
C ASP A 105 -0.08 21.08 -20.08
N GLU A 106 -0.55 19.89 -20.46
CA GLU A 106 -1.22 19.66 -21.75
C GLU A 106 -2.46 20.54 -21.93
N VAL A 107 -3.30 20.65 -20.89
CA VAL A 107 -4.49 21.50 -20.90
C VAL A 107 -4.12 22.98 -21.02
N ALA A 108 -3.04 23.42 -20.37
CA ALA A 108 -2.56 24.79 -20.46
C ALA A 108 -2.11 25.13 -21.88
N ILE A 109 -1.39 24.22 -22.55
CA ILE A 109 -0.97 24.37 -23.95
C ILE A 109 -2.18 24.49 -24.87
N LEU A 110 -3.18 23.62 -24.70
CA LEU A 110 -4.40 23.65 -25.52
C LEU A 110 -5.24 24.91 -25.33
N LYS A 111 -5.27 25.49 -24.12
CA LYS A 111 -5.96 26.77 -23.85
C LYS A 111 -5.24 27.99 -24.43
N ALA A 112 -3.94 27.87 -24.68
CA ALA A 112 -3.11 28.94 -25.23
C ALA A 112 -3.05 28.91 -26.77
N ALA A 113 -3.51 27.84 -27.40
CA ALA A 113 -3.64 27.66 -28.84
C ALA A 113 -5.00 28.16 -29.37
#